data_AF-A0AA95MH77-F1
#
_entry.id   AF-A0AA95MH77-F1
#
_cell.length_a   1.000
_cell.length_b   1.000
_cell.length_c   1.000
_cell.angle_alpha   90.00
_cell.angle_beta   90.00
_cell.angle_gamma   90.00
#
_symmetry.space_group_name_H-M   'P 1'
#
loop_
_entity.id
_entity.type
_entity.pdbx_description
1 polymer ?
#
loop_
_entity_poly.entity_id
_entity_poly.type
_entity_poly.pdbx_seq_one_letter_code
_entity_poly.pdbx_strand_id
1 'polypeptide(L)'
;MNVDLEFIIDFLKQMNHEISSFCTLSYDDYSYVQCAGSIEKMTIEYRKSSGNSFEHSVLGTESSAIIDATIKYSGGEIILKSNEILNLDDAIEVFTTYYKTQSVLDKYKKRDITSIF
;
A
#
# COMPACT_ATOMS: atom_id res chain seq x y z
N MET A 1 8.92 -12.99 15.56
CA MET A 1 9.38 -11.66 16.03
C MET A 1 8.18 -10.74 15.87
N ASN A 2 7.54 -10.29 16.96
CA ASN A 2 6.47 -9.30 16.83
C ASN A 2 7.14 -7.97 16.49
N VAL A 3 6.90 -7.46 15.29
CA VAL A 3 7.31 -6.11 14.91
C VAL A 3 6.40 -5.14 15.65
N ASP A 4 6.99 -4.11 16.25
CA ASP A 4 6.23 -3.05 16.92
C ASP A 4 5.58 -2.13 15.88
N LEU A 5 4.35 -1.71 16.14
CA LEU A 5 3.66 -0.72 15.31
C LEU A 5 4.45 0.60 15.24
N GLU A 6 5.12 1.00 16.33
CA GLU A 6 5.96 2.22 16.33
C GLU A 6 7.10 2.10 15.32
N PHE A 7 7.76 0.95 15.26
CA PHE A 7 8.83 0.69 14.29
C PHE A 7 8.34 0.80 12.84
N ILE A 8 7.14 0.26 12.56
CA ILE A 8 6.53 0.34 11.22
C ILE A 8 6.26 1.80 10.85
N ILE A 9 5.66 2.56 11.76
CA ILE A 9 5.35 3.98 11.54
C ILE A 9 6.62 4.80 11.32
N ASP A 10 7.66 4.57 12.12
CA ASP A 10 8.92 5.28 11.98
C ASP A 10 9.68 4.91 10.71
N PHE A 11 9.53 3.68 10.22
CA PHE A 11 10.02 3.30 8.90
C PHE A 11 9.28 4.05 7.78
N LEU A 12 7.94 4.07 7.82
CA LEU A 12 7.13 4.79 6.83
C LEU A 12 7.52 6.27 6.74
N LYS A 13 7.78 6.94 7.88
CA LYS A 13 8.24 8.34 7.94
C LYS A 13 9.59 8.60 7.27
N GLN A 14 10.41 7.56 7.09
CA GLN A 14 11.74 7.67 6.46
C GLN A 14 11.69 7.36 4.95
N MET A 15 10.53 6.97 4.43
CA MET A 15 10.42 6.54 3.04
C MET A 15 10.70 7.65 2.04
N ASN A 16 11.55 7.36 1.07
CA ASN A 16 11.84 8.23 -0.05
C ASN A 16 12.05 7.39 -1.31
N HIS A 17 11.84 8.01 -2.47
CA HIS A 17 11.85 7.28 -3.73
C HIS A 17 13.24 6.81 -4.18
N GLU A 18 14.33 7.18 -3.50
CA GLU A 18 15.70 6.87 -3.91
C GLU A 18 16.26 5.62 -3.20
N ILE A 19 16.15 5.55 -1.87
CA ILE A 19 16.87 4.54 -1.06
C ILE A 19 15.96 3.70 -0.15
N SER A 20 14.83 4.23 0.29
CA SER A 20 13.89 3.54 1.19
C SER A 20 12.49 3.66 0.60
N SER A 21 12.32 3.12 -0.60
CA SER A 21 11.18 3.43 -1.44
C SER A 21 10.06 2.41 -1.35
N PHE A 22 10.12 1.44 -0.45
CA PHE A 22 9.04 0.48 -0.22
C PHE A 22 9.02 -0.04 1.22
N CYS A 23 7.85 -0.44 1.68
CA CYS A 23 7.63 -1.10 2.97
C CYS A 23 6.58 -2.20 2.79
N THR A 24 6.81 -3.37 3.39
CA THR A 24 5.87 -4.49 3.36
C THR A 24 5.63 -4.99 4.77
N LEU A 25 4.35 -5.13 5.15
CA LEU A 25 3.89 -5.77 6.36
C LEU A 25 3.11 -7.03 5.98
N SER A 26 3.74 -8.19 6.15
CA SER A 26 3.14 -9.49 5.86
C SER A 26 2.60 -10.15 7.13
N TYR A 27 1.39 -10.70 7.04
CA TYR A 27 0.83 -11.57 8.07
C TYR A 27 1.20 -13.04 7.82
N ASP A 28 1.15 -13.46 6.55
CA ASP A 28 1.58 -14.76 6.05
C ASP A 28 2.13 -14.61 4.62
N ASP A 29 2.43 -15.72 3.95
CA ASP A 29 3.00 -15.74 2.59
C ASP A 29 2.07 -15.15 1.51
N TYR A 30 0.77 -15.05 1.80
CA TYR A 30 -0.28 -14.67 0.85
C TYR A 30 -1.11 -13.46 1.30
N SER A 31 -0.82 -12.92 2.47
CA SER A 31 -1.54 -11.82 3.09
C SER A 31 -0.56 -10.75 3.52
N TYR A 32 -0.64 -9.58 2.88
CA TYR A 32 0.22 -8.45 3.20
C TYR A 32 -0.46 -7.12 2.86
N VAL A 33 0.10 -6.06 3.43
CA VAL A 33 0.02 -4.72 2.86
C VAL A 33 1.41 -4.25 2.51
N GLN A 34 1.57 -3.64 1.34
CA GLN A 34 2.83 -3.04 0.93
C GLN A 34 2.61 -1.67 0.33
N CYS A 35 3.61 -0.81 0.44
CA CYS A 35 3.63 0.47 -0.26
C CYS A 35 4.95 0.67 -0.99
N ALA A 36 4.92 1.48 -2.06
CA ALA A 36 6.11 1.91 -2.79
C ALA A 36 6.00 3.38 -3.19
N GLY A 37 7.08 4.16 -3.02
CA GLY A 37 7.13 5.58 -3.33
C GLY A 37 7.92 6.40 -2.30
N SER A 38 7.43 7.61 -2.02
CA SER A 38 7.93 8.51 -0.97
C SER A 38 6.80 8.93 -0.03
N ILE A 39 7.12 9.58 1.09
CA ILE A 39 6.12 10.12 2.04
C ILE A 39 5.05 11.01 1.40
N GLU A 40 5.36 11.68 0.29
CA GLU A 40 4.43 12.58 -0.40
C GLU A 40 3.52 11.84 -1.39
N LYS A 41 4.05 10.78 -2.01
CA LYS A 41 3.39 10.06 -3.11
C LYS A 41 3.83 8.60 -3.11
N MET A 42 2.91 7.71 -2.80
CA MET A 42 3.11 6.27 -2.83
C MET A 42 1.88 5.53 -3.31
N THR A 43 2.07 4.33 -3.83
CA THR A 43 1.01 3.35 -4.03
C THR A 43 0.92 2.45 -2.80
N ILE A 44 -0.26 1.93 -2.53
CA ILE A 44 -0.45 0.89 -1.52
C ILE A 44 -1.17 -0.28 -2.15
N GLU A 45 -0.58 -1.47 -2.04
CA GLU A 45 -1.21 -2.72 -2.41
C GLU A 45 -1.62 -3.50 -1.18
N TYR A 46 -2.77 -4.16 -1.30
CA TYR A 46 -3.35 -5.02 -0.29
C TYR A 46 -3.59 -6.39 -0.88
N ARG A 47 -3.08 -7.43 -0.20
CA ARG A 47 -3.32 -8.81 -0.54
C ARG A 47 -3.91 -9.54 0.67
N LYS A 48 -4.95 -10.33 0.43
CA LYS A 48 -5.60 -11.14 1.46
C LYS A 48 -5.82 -12.56 0.96
N SER A 49 -5.32 -13.55 1.69
CA SER A 49 -5.64 -14.94 1.42
C SER A 49 -7.08 -15.28 1.84
N SER A 50 -7.72 -16.18 1.09
CA SER A 50 -9.05 -16.71 1.39
C SER A 50 -9.14 -18.17 0.96
N GLY A 51 -8.60 -19.08 1.78
CA GLY A 51 -8.54 -20.51 1.46
C GLY A 51 -7.60 -20.76 0.27
N ASN A 52 -8.16 -21.21 -0.85
CA ASN A 52 -7.40 -21.52 -2.08
C ASN A 52 -7.31 -20.34 -3.07
N SER A 53 -7.84 -19.17 -2.70
CA SER A 53 -7.76 -17.95 -3.52
C SER A 53 -7.15 -16.80 -2.74
N PHE A 54 -6.89 -15.69 -3.43
CA PHE A 54 -6.50 -14.44 -2.80
C PHE A 54 -7.19 -13.27 -3.50
N GLU A 55 -7.38 -12.20 -2.75
CA GLU A 55 -7.69 -10.87 -3.26
C GLU A 55 -6.36 -10.11 -3.37
N HIS A 56 -6.08 -9.48 -4.51
CA HIS A 56 -4.96 -8.55 -4.65
C HIS A 56 -5.47 -7.25 -5.26
N SER A 57 -5.25 -6.14 -4.57
CA SER A 57 -5.79 -4.85 -4.97
C SER A 57 -4.79 -3.73 -4.76
N VAL A 58 -4.88 -2.70 -5.61
CA VAL A 58 -4.30 -1.37 -5.34
C VAL A 58 -5.35 -0.54 -4.61
N LEU A 59 -4.94 0.16 -3.55
CA LEU A 59 -5.79 1.06 -2.79
C LEU A 59 -5.82 2.45 -3.41
N GLY A 60 -6.99 3.09 -3.37
CA GLY A 60 -7.14 4.48 -3.74
C GLY A 60 -8.24 5.19 -2.95
N THR A 61 -8.39 6.49 -3.17
CA THR A 61 -9.46 7.30 -2.59
C THR A 61 -10.61 7.48 -3.57
N GLU A 62 -11.75 7.96 -3.08
CA GLU A 62 -12.81 8.49 -3.93
C GLU A 62 -12.28 9.72 -4.70
N SER A 63 -12.58 9.81 -5.99
CA SER A 63 -12.23 10.96 -6.83
C SER A 63 -13.23 11.11 -7.97
N SER A 64 -13.62 12.33 -8.28
CA SER A 64 -14.51 12.66 -9.40
C SER A 64 -13.83 12.61 -10.77
N ALA A 65 -12.50 12.68 -10.80
CA ALA A 65 -11.70 12.59 -12.01
C ALA A 65 -10.51 11.64 -11.78
N ILE A 66 -10.38 10.67 -12.68
CA ILE A 66 -9.36 9.64 -12.61
C ILE A 66 -8.55 9.69 -13.90
N ILE A 67 -7.27 10.07 -13.78
CA ILE A 67 -6.32 10.09 -14.89
C ILE A 67 -5.14 9.18 -14.59
N ASP A 68 -4.34 8.86 -15.59
CA ASP A 68 -3.07 8.19 -15.36
C ASP A 68 -2.07 9.15 -14.71
N ALA A 69 -1.33 8.64 -13.74
CA ALA A 69 -0.31 9.37 -13.02
C ALA A 69 0.85 8.44 -12.70
N THR A 70 2.04 9.02 -12.50
CA THR A 70 3.26 8.26 -12.25
C THR A 70 3.82 8.59 -10.89
N ILE A 71 4.28 7.56 -10.17
CA ILE A 71 5.13 7.71 -8.99
C ILE A 71 6.51 7.11 -9.26
N LYS A 72 7.52 7.60 -8.53
CA LYS A 72 8.89 7.09 -8.58
C LYS A 72 9.16 6.22 -7.36
N TYR A 73 9.98 5.20 -7.55
CA TYR A 73 10.58 4.40 -6.48
C TYR A 73 11.99 3.98 -6.93
N SER A 74 12.76 3.33 -6.06
CA SER A 74 14.17 3.03 -6.35
C SER A 74 14.38 2.13 -7.58
N GLY A 75 13.37 1.34 -7.95
CA GLY A 75 13.39 0.46 -9.12
C GLY A 75 12.80 1.08 -10.40
N GLY A 76 12.45 2.37 -10.40
CA GLY A 76 11.96 3.08 -11.59
C GLY A 76 10.64 3.81 -11.36
N GLU A 77 9.71 3.65 -12.28
CA GLU A 77 8.44 4.37 -12.31
C GLU A 77 7.25 3.41 -12.34
N ILE A 78 6.19 3.77 -11.63
CA ILE A 78 4.93 3.01 -11.60
C ILE A 78 3.83 3.92 -12.12
N ILE A 79 3.12 3.47 -13.16
CA ILE A 79 1.94 4.15 -13.70
C ILE A 79 0.71 3.63 -12.96
N LEU A 80 -0.07 4.54 -12.41
CA LEU A 80 -1.24 4.29 -11.56
C LEU A 80 -2.38 5.22 -11.97
N LYS A 81 -3.54 5.03 -11.35
CA LYS A 81 -4.58 6.04 -11.40
C LYS A 81 -4.30 7.15 -10.38
N SER A 82 -4.65 8.39 -10.69
CA SER A 82 -4.37 9.55 -9.84
C SER A 82 -4.97 9.45 -8.44
N ASN A 83 -6.07 8.71 -8.29
CA ASN A 83 -6.70 8.44 -6.99
C ASN A 83 -6.04 7.27 -6.22
N GLU A 84 -5.08 6.58 -6.80
CA GLU A 84 -4.28 5.51 -6.17
C GLU A 84 -2.93 6.01 -5.67
N ILE A 85 -2.67 7.32 -5.81
CA ILE A 85 -1.51 7.99 -5.23
C ILE A 85 -1.91 8.48 -3.84
N LEU A 86 -1.42 7.76 -2.83
CA LEU A 86 -1.63 8.01 -1.42
C LEU A 86 -0.40 8.69 -0.82
N ASN A 87 -0.53 9.20 0.40
CA ASN A 87 0.56 9.84 1.14
C ASN A 87 0.91 9.06 2.43
N LEU A 88 1.84 9.61 3.21
CA LEU A 88 2.26 9.04 4.49
C LEU A 88 1.11 8.84 5.49
N ASP A 89 0.17 9.79 5.59
CA ASP A 89 -0.93 9.69 6.55
C ASP A 89 -1.86 8.53 6.19
N ASP A 90 -2.15 8.36 4.90
CA ASP A 90 -2.88 7.20 4.39
C ASP A 90 -2.15 5.89 4.68
N ALA A 91 -0.83 5.85 4.46
CA ALA A 91 -0.02 4.68 4.73
C ALA A 91 0.00 4.31 6.22
N ILE A 92 0.16 5.29 7.11
CA ILE A 92 0.10 5.07 8.56
C ILE A 92 -1.26 4.48 8.94
N GLU A 93 -2.37 5.04 8.44
CA GLU A 93 -3.70 4.57 8.76
C GLU A 93 -3.95 3.15 8.24
N VAL A 94 -3.56 2.87 7.00
CA VAL A 94 -3.70 1.55 6.38
C VAL A 94 -2.85 0.51 7.11
N PHE A 95 -1.56 0.77 7.34
CA PHE A 95 -0.66 -0.18 8.03
C PHE A 95 -1.09 -0.40 9.48
N THR A 96 -1.55 0.66 10.17
CA THR A 96 -2.07 0.54 11.54
C THR A 96 -3.34 -0.31 11.58
N THR A 97 -4.25 -0.11 10.63
CA THR A 97 -5.48 -0.91 10.55
C THR A 97 -5.14 -2.36 10.24
N TYR A 98 -4.30 -2.60 9.23
CA TYR A 98 -3.89 -3.94 8.84
C TYR A 98 -3.17 -4.69 9.98
N TYR A 99 -2.29 -4.01 10.72
CA TYR A 99 -1.62 -4.57 11.89
C TYR A 99 -2.63 -5.05 12.96
N LYS A 100 -3.72 -4.31 13.16
CA LYS A 100 -4.72 -4.60 14.19
C LYS A 100 -5.77 -5.63 13.75
N THR A 101 -6.18 -5.60 12.49
CA THR A 101 -7.39 -6.29 12.01
C THR A 101 -7.19 -7.18 10.78
N GLN A 102 -6.00 -7.15 10.16
CA GLN A 102 -5.71 -7.82 8.88
C GLN A 102 -6.71 -7.39 7.77
N SER A 103 -7.18 -6.15 7.84
CA SER A 103 -8.07 -5.54 6.87
C SER A 103 -7.67 -4.10 6.60
N VAL A 104 -8.34 -3.46 5.65
CA VAL A 104 -8.23 -2.02 5.36
C VAL A 104 -9.58 -1.36 5.60
N LEU A 105 -9.60 -0.04 5.81
CA LEU A 105 -10.84 0.70 6.02
C LEU A 105 -11.64 0.83 4.72
N ASP A 106 -12.97 0.78 4.83
CA ASP A 106 -13.91 0.87 3.70
C ASP A 106 -13.86 2.21 2.95
N LYS A 107 -13.23 3.24 3.53
CA LYS A 107 -13.00 4.52 2.86
C LYS A 107 -12.06 4.40 1.66
N TYR A 108 -11.19 3.38 1.65
CA TYR A 108 -10.30 3.09 0.53
C TYR A 108 -11.02 2.25 -0.52
N LYS A 109 -10.96 2.72 -1.76
CA LYS A 109 -11.36 1.94 -2.94
C LYS A 109 -10.30 0.91 -3.24
N LYS A 110 -10.74 -0.24 -3.73
CA LYS A 110 -9.88 -1.33 -4.16
C LYS A 110 -10.03 -1.54 -5.65
N ARG A 111 -8.96 -1.39 -6.40
CA ARG A 111 -8.90 -1.85 -7.79
C ARG A 111 -8.26 -3.23 -7.81
N ASP A 112 -9.05 -4.22 -8.20
CA ASP A 112 -8.59 -5.60 -8.35
C ASP A 112 -7.48 -5.71 -9.41
N ILE A 113 -6.37 -6.34 -9.03
CA ILE A 113 -5.21 -6.65 -9.87
C ILE A 113 -4.83 -8.13 -9.79
N THR A 114 -5.73 -8.98 -9.28
CA THR A 114 -5.49 -10.41 -9.05
C THR A 114 -5.04 -11.15 -10.32
N SER A 115 -5.52 -10.74 -11.50
CA SER A 115 -5.20 -11.39 -12.78
C SER A 115 -3.87 -10.95 -13.42
N ILE A 116 -3.16 -10.01 -12.81
CA ILE A 116 -1.87 -9.51 -13.32
C ILE A 116 -0.70 -10.41 -12.86
N PHE A 117 -0.96 -11.38 -11.99
CA PHE A 117 -0.01 -12.32 -11.41
C PHE A 117 -0.44 -13.77 -11.63
#